data_AF-A0A4Y2FVY0-F1
#
_entry.id   AF-A0A4Y2FVY0-F1
#
_cell.length_a   1.000
_cell.length_b   1.000
_cell.length_c   1.000
_cell.angle_alpha   90.00
_cell.angle_beta   90.00
_cell.angle_gamma   90.00
#
_symmetry.space_group_name_H-M   'P 1'
#
loop_
_entity.id
_entity.type
_entity.pdbx_description
1 polymer ?
#
loop_
_entity_poly.entity_id
_entity_poly.type
_entity_poly.pdbx_seq_one_letter_code
_entity_poly.pdbx_strand_id
1 'polypeptide(L)'
;MDEREKDSDNEEEKNENVLVSEKDQIPKTEEEIPKEDNFNKEKIIAEIMKSSKERENLLRKNESLQRKLFMFIKGSAEKEYFQTLELPLNANADAYQAILRQMNDKRDQIEKEQLEAAAKRASLEQKISEEEDAWKELNQSFVELKTRIALQSVNTDSGERYTKEEVDELLRREEEMRKNLEDSQLQSIRKKRLLEELMDEKKNLVEGPLDFGEFEIMCTGTENNIEVVKQLKEEVKNYVKKASDVVNTLNHMKQKIHSVQTRKVAAQEKEMALEEELTEMRKELFQEKMMYATMNQKNEELQHKSILLQHPKLVEDYKNLITEKEEGKKELVALKSTYKAVMKIVSKDGKKSHS
;
A
#
# COMPACT_ATOMS: atom_id res chain seq x y z
N MET A 1 -37.67 -28.85 -1.49
CA MET A 1 -38.18 -30.22 -1.43
C MET A 1 -37.48 -30.97 -2.54
N ASP A 2 -36.36 -31.66 -2.32
CA ASP A 2 -35.71 -32.10 -1.06
C ASP A 2 -34.18 -31.92 -1.24
N GLU A 3 -33.42 -31.33 -0.30
CA GLU A 3 -32.90 -31.87 0.98
C GLU A 3 -31.79 -32.95 0.85
N ARG A 4 -30.54 -32.51 1.14
CA ARG A 4 -29.43 -33.24 1.81
C ARG A 4 -28.85 -34.50 1.10
N GLU A 5 -27.82 -35.22 1.59
CA GLU A 5 -26.73 -35.02 2.58
C GLU A 5 -25.40 -35.15 1.78
N LYS A 6 -24.26 -34.43 1.98
CA LYS A 6 -23.61 -33.72 3.10
C LYS A 6 -22.84 -34.64 4.07
N ASP A 7 -21.53 -34.75 3.84
CA ASP A 7 -20.43 -35.21 4.74
C ASP A 7 -19.10 -34.63 4.19
N SER A 8 -18.13 -33.99 4.90
CA SER A 8 -17.51 -34.09 6.25
C SER A 8 -16.85 -35.44 6.51
N ASP A 9 -15.65 -35.59 7.08
CA ASP A 9 -14.54 -34.70 7.47
C ASP A 9 -13.34 -35.63 7.81
N ASN A 10 -12.15 -35.08 8.08
CA ASN A 10 -11.03 -35.76 8.76
C ASN A 10 -10.37 -36.98 8.03
N GLU A 11 -9.16 -37.43 8.38
CA GLU A 11 -8.28 -37.12 9.52
C GLU A 11 -6.79 -37.19 9.07
N GLU A 12 -5.92 -36.40 9.71
CA GLU A 12 -4.69 -36.79 10.43
C GLU A 12 -3.78 -37.95 9.88
N GLU A 13 -2.44 -37.97 9.99
CA GLU A 13 -1.52 -37.24 10.88
C GLU A 13 -0.02 -37.50 10.49
N LYS A 14 0.89 -36.80 11.18
CA LYS A 14 2.26 -37.23 11.59
C LYS A 14 3.46 -37.25 10.60
N ASN A 15 4.44 -36.43 11.00
CA ASN A 15 5.90 -36.70 11.12
C ASN A 15 6.71 -36.92 9.81
N GLU A 16 7.92 -36.36 9.65
CA GLU A 16 9.02 -36.33 10.62
C GLU A 16 9.86 -35.04 10.64
N ASN A 17 10.53 -34.85 11.78
CA ASN A 17 11.48 -33.78 12.06
C ASN A 17 12.89 -34.38 12.05
N VAL A 18 13.71 -34.08 11.03
CA VAL A 18 15.13 -34.48 10.99
C VAL A 18 16.04 -33.26 10.81
N LEU A 19 16.87 -33.10 11.84
CA LEU A 19 17.94 -32.11 12.01
C LEU A 19 19.14 -32.31 11.06
N VAL A 20 20.02 -31.30 11.06
CA VAL A 20 21.47 -31.33 10.71
C VAL A 20 21.83 -31.37 9.21
N SER A 21 22.49 -30.29 8.77
CA SER A 21 23.87 -30.34 8.26
C SER A 21 24.41 -28.89 8.29
N GLU A 22 25.14 -28.51 9.33
CA GLU A 22 26.61 -28.64 9.46
C GLU A 22 27.43 -27.96 8.36
N LYS A 23 28.39 -27.17 8.83
CA LYS A 23 29.35 -26.41 8.02
C LYS A 23 30.50 -27.30 7.56
N ASP A 24 31.23 -26.81 6.57
CA ASP A 24 32.67 -26.99 6.43
C ASP A 24 33.20 -28.43 6.50
N GLN A 25 33.14 -29.14 5.38
CA GLN A 25 34.23 -30.05 5.03
C GLN A 25 34.49 -30.04 3.52
N ILE A 26 35.58 -29.36 3.16
CA ILE A 26 36.15 -29.31 1.80
C ILE A 26 36.95 -30.59 1.59
N PRO A 27 36.61 -31.44 0.60
CA PRO A 27 37.55 -32.44 0.10
C PRO A 27 38.59 -31.70 -0.75
N LYS A 28 39.82 -31.61 -0.26
CA LYS A 28 40.97 -31.32 -1.13
C LYS A 28 41.24 -32.57 -1.96
N THR A 29 40.89 -32.52 -3.24
CA THR A 29 41.46 -33.41 -4.24
C THR A 29 42.04 -32.54 -5.35
N GLU A 30 43.34 -32.23 -5.21
CA GLU A 30 44.14 -31.78 -6.35
C GLU A 30 44.43 -33.01 -7.20
N GLU A 31 43.73 -33.17 -8.32
CA GLU A 31 44.19 -34.03 -9.40
C GLU A 31 43.88 -33.39 -10.76
N GLU A 32 44.89 -33.45 -11.61
CA GLU A 32 45.20 -32.64 -12.78
C GLU A 32 44.04 -32.41 -13.79
N ILE A 33 43.76 -31.13 -14.09
CA ILE A 33 42.97 -30.74 -15.28
C ILE A 33 43.94 -30.17 -16.35
N PRO A 34 43.91 -30.67 -17.61
CA PRO A 34 44.80 -30.22 -18.68
C PRO A 34 44.69 -28.72 -19.00
N LYS A 35 45.82 -28.10 -19.36
CA LYS A 35 45.96 -26.64 -19.58
C LYS A 35 45.42 -26.13 -20.93
N GLU A 36 44.37 -26.72 -21.48
CA GLU A 36 43.84 -26.35 -22.81
C GLU A 36 42.48 -25.63 -22.78
N ASP A 37 41.76 -25.64 -21.65
CA ASP A 37 40.37 -25.15 -21.57
C ASP A 37 40.20 -23.67 -21.14
N ASN A 38 41.30 -22.94 -20.91
CA ASN A 38 41.23 -21.52 -20.52
C ASN A 38 40.70 -20.61 -21.66
N PHE A 39 40.97 -20.97 -22.92
CA PHE A 39 40.58 -20.15 -24.08
C PHE A 39 39.06 -20.14 -24.32
N ASN A 40 38.34 -21.18 -23.89
CA ASN A 40 36.88 -21.21 -23.90
C ASN A 40 36.27 -20.44 -22.72
N LYS A 41 36.86 -20.53 -21.52
CA LYS A 41 36.41 -19.78 -20.34
C LYS A 41 36.49 -18.27 -20.57
N GLU A 42 37.59 -17.77 -21.13
CA GLU A 42 37.74 -16.34 -21.45
C GLU A 42 36.73 -15.86 -22.50
N LYS A 43 36.46 -16.67 -23.54
CA LYS A 43 35.40 -16.37 -24.53
C LYS A 43 34.02 -16.33 -23.90
N ILE A 44 33.67 -17.32 -23.08
CA ILE A 44 32.37 -17.38 -22.38
C ILE A 44 32.22 -16.19 -21.43
N ILE A 45 33.26 -15.82 -20.69
CA ILE A 45 33.27 -14.64 -19.81
C ILE A 45 33.13 -13.35 -20.63
N ALA A 46 33.80 -13.23 -21.77
CA ALA A 46 33.67 -12.09 -22.68
C ALA A 46 32.26 -11.99 -23.28
N GLU A 47 31.64 -13.11 -23.63
CA GLU A 47 30.29 -13.19 -24.17
C GLU A 47 29.22 -12.88 -23.11
N ILE A 48 29.40 -13.36 -21.87
CA ILE A 48 28.58 -12.96 -20.72
C ILE A 48 28.73 -11.46 -20.44
N MET A 49 29.94 -10.90 -20.48
CA MET A 49 30.16 -9.46 -20.33
C MET A 49 29.54 -8.65 -21.47
N LYS A 50 29.59 -9.14 -22.71
CA LYS A 50 28.96 -8.51 -23.88
C LYS A 50 27.43 -8.52 -23.74
N SER A 51 26.85 -9.68 -23.43
CA SER A 51 25.41 -9.83 -23.18
C SER A 51 24.94 -8.97 -22.00
N SER A 52 25.72 -8.87 -20.92
CA SER A 52 25.44 -8.00 -19.78
C SER A 52 25.44 -6.51 -20.17
N LYS A 53 26.42 -6.06 -20.98
CA LYS A 53 26.45 -4.70 -21.53
C LYS A 53 25.31 -4.43 -22.51
N GLU A 54 24.92 -5.40 -23.34
CA GLU A 54 23.76 -5.30 -24.22
C GLU A 54 22.46 -5.19 -23.40
N ARG A 55 22.30 -5.99 -22.32
CA ARG A 55 21.19 -5.90 -21.38
C ARG A 55 21.13 -4.54 -20.69
N GLU A 56 22.27 -4.01 -20.21
CA GLU A 56 22.33 -2.69 -19.59
C GLU A 56 21.98 -1.58 -20.59
N ASN A 57 22.48 -1.66 -21.83
CA ASN A 57 22.14 -0.72 -22.90
C ASN A 57 20.65 -0.79 -23.27
N LEU A 58 20.04 -1.98 -23.27
CA LEU A 58 18.61 -2.15 -23.49
C LEU A 58 17.79 -1.57 -22.35
N LEU A 59 18.19 -1.77 -21.08
CA LEU A 59 17.54 -1.14 -19.92
C LEU A 59 17.62 0.39 -19.97
N ARG A 60 18.81 0.96 -20.24
CA ARG A 60 18.99 2.41 -20.40
C ARG A 60 18.15 2.98 -21.57
N LYS A 61 18.04 2.25 -22.69
CA LYS A 61 17.14 2.62 -23.81
C LYS A 61 15.67 2.54 -23.41
N ASN A 62 15.28 1.50 -22.67
CA ASN A 62 13.91 1.33 -22.19
C ASN A 62 13.52 2.47 -21.23
N GLU A 63 14.36 2.80 -20.23
CA GLU A 63 14.17 3.98 -19.38
C GLU A 63 14.05 5.28 -20.19
N SER A 64 14.89 5.48 -21.20
CA SER A 64 14.83 6.67 -22.05
C SER A 64 13.50 6.75 -22.82
N LEU A 65 13.02 5.61 -23.34
CA LEU A 65 11.73 5.52 -24.03
C LEU A 65 10.55 5.70 -23.06
N GLN A 66 10.59 5.12 -21.86
CA GLN A 66 9.58 5.33 -20.82
C GLN A 66 9.50 6.80 -20.40
N ARG A 67 10.65 7.48 -20.20
CA ARG A 67 10.68 8.92 -19.91
C ARG A 67 10.13 9.77 -21.06
N LYS A 68 10.41 9.41 -22.32
CA LYS A 68 9.82 10.06 -23.50
C LYS A 68 8.32 9.84 -23.60
N LEU A 69 7.85 8.61 -23.39
CA LEU A 69 6.44 8.24 -23.36
C LEU A 69 5.70 9.00 -22.26
N PHE A 70 6.26 9.06 -21.06
CA PHE A 70 5.73 9.84 -19.94
C PHE A 70 5.64 11.35 -20.25
N MET A 71 6.67 11.93 -20.89
CA MET A 71 6.61 13.33 -21.33
C MET A 71 5.59 13.56 -22.46
N PHE A 72 5.41 12.59 -23.36
CA PHE A 72 4.42 12.66 -24.43
C PHE A 72 3.00 12.61 -23.85
N ILE A 73 2.68 11.61 -23.02
CA ILE A 73 1.40 11.45 -22.31
C ILE A 73 1.07 12.67 -21.44
N LYS A 74 2.08 13.26 -20.77
CA LYS A 74 1.90 14.46 -19.94
C LYS A 74 1.79 15.75 -20.76
N GLY A 75 2.24 15.75 -22.02
CA GLY A 75 2.26 16.90 -22.92
C GLY A 75 1.07 16.97 -23.89
N SER A 76 0.47 15.82 -24.24
CA SER A 76 -0.79 15.76 -25.00
C SER A 76 -1.97 16.28 -24.16
N ALA A 77 -2.87 17.04 -24.77
CA ALA A 77 -4.03 17.64 -24.11
C ALA A 77 -5.14 16.63 -23.73
N GLU A 78 -4.93 15.34 -24.00
CA GLU A 78 -5.86 14.23 -23.71
C GLU A 78 -5.77 13.76 -22.25
N LYS A 79 -6.05 14.67 -21.31
CA LYS A 79 -6.06 14.32 -19.88
C LYS A 79 -7.24 13.44 -19.46
N GLU A 80 -8.31 13.43 -20.22
CA GLU A 80 -9.53 12.68 -19.89
C GLU A 80 -9.44 11.21 -20.33
N TYR A 81 -8.85 10.92 -21.50
CA TYR A 81 -8.75 9.54 -22.02
C TYR A 81 -7.79 8.65 -21.22
N PHE A 82 -6.78 9.24 -20.57
CA PHE A 82 -5.83 8.51 -19.72
C PHE A 82 -6.14 8.53 -18.22
N GLN A 83 -7.22 9.21 -17.78
CA GLN A 83 -7.70 9.11 -16.40
C GLN A 83 -8.56 7.86 -16.16
N THR A 84 -9.16 7.30 -17.21
CA THR A 84 -9.94 6.05 -17.15
C THR A 84 -9.07 4.79 -17.31
N LEU A 85 -7.88 4.91 -17.90
CA LEU A 85 -6.84 3.90 -17.74
C LEU A 85 -6.22 4.04 -16.34
N GLU A 86 -6.84 3.37 -15.36
CA GLU A 86 -6.18 3.02 -14.11
C GLU A 86 -4.94 2.16 -14.40
N LEU A 87 -3.79 2.80 -14.63
CA LEU A 87 -2.50 2.10 -14.54
C LEU A 87 -2.36 1.65 -13.07
N PRO A 88 -2.34 0.34 -12.78
CA PRO A 88 -2.18 -0.12 -11.40
C PRO A 88 -0.81 0.37 -10.90
N LEU A 89 -0.82 1.16 -9.82
CA LEU A 89 0.41 1.75 -9.25
C LEU A 89 1.46 0.70 -8.84
N ASN A 90 1.05 -0.54 -8.66
CA ASN A 90 1.94 -1.69 -8.60
C ASN A 90 2.15 -2.27 -10.01
N ALA A 91 3.19 -1.77 -10.68
CA ALA A 91 3.67 -2.30 -11.96
C ALA A 91 4.33 -3.68 -11.78
N ASN A 92 3.53 -4.69 -11.44
CA ASN A 92 3.95 -6.09 -11.44
C ASN A 92 4.34 -6.47 -12.86
N ALA A 93 5.50 -7.13 -13.02
CA ALA A 93 6.00 -7.55 -14.33
C ALA A 93 4.98 -8.41 -15.09
N ASP A 94 4.17 -9.19 -14.35
CA ASP A 94 3.12 -10.05 -14.89
C ASP A 94 1.97 -9.27 -15.53
N ALA A 95 1.58 -8.12 -14.96
CA ALA A 95 0.55 -7.25 -15.54
C ALA A 95 1.04 -6.61 -16.85
N TYR A 96 2.29 -6.18 -16.90
CA TYR A 96 2.92 -5.69 -18.13
C TYR A 96 3.04 -6.79 -19.20
N GLN A 97 3.42 -8.02 -18.80
CA GLN A 97 3.44 -9.17 -19.71
C GLN A 97 2.04 -9.53 -20.22
N ALA A 98 1.00 -9.44 -19.39
CA ALA A 98 -0.37 -9.70 -19.81
C ALA A 98 -0.84 -8.69 -20.87
N ILE A 99 -0.56 -7.40 -20.68
CA ILE A 99 -0.87 -6.35 -21.66
C ILE A 99 -0.08 -6.56 -22.97
N LEU A 100 1.21 -6.93 -22.90
CA LEU A 100 1.99 -7.25 -24.09
C LEU A 100 1.47 -8.48 -24.85
N ARG A 101 0.98 -9.51 -24.14
CA ARG A 101 0.31 -10.66 -24.79
C ARG A 101 -0.96 -10.22 -25.50
N GLN A 102 -1.86 -9.50 -24.82
CA GLN A 102 -3.07 -8.96 -25.44
C GLN A 102 -2.78 -8.07 -26.66
N MET A 103 -1.71 -7.26 -26.61
CA MET A 103 -1.29 -6.44 -27.75
C MET A 103 -0.81 -7.29 -28.93
N ASN A 104 -0.06 -8.38 -28.67
CA ASN A 104 0.35 -9.32 -29.72
C ASN A 104 -0.86 -10.10 -30.26
N ASP A 105 -1.74 -10.64 -29.41
CA ASP A 105 -2.95 -11.34 -29.83
C ASP A 105 -3.82 -10.45 -30.74
N LYS A 106 -3.93 -9.15 -30.42
CA LYS A 106 -4.64 -8.16 -31.26
C LYS A 106 -3.91 -7.83 -32.55
N ARG A 107 -2.58 -7.81 -32.56
CA ARG A 107 -1.77 -7.65 -33.77
C ARG A 107 -1.95 -8.85 -34.71
N ASP A 108 -1.85 -10.06 -34.18
CA ASP A 108 -2.01 -11.30 -34.93
C ASP A 108 -3.44 -11.44 -35.48
N GLN A 109 -4.45 -11.00 -34.71
CA GLN A 109 -5.82 -10.88 -35.19
C GLN A 109 -5.93 -9.92 -36.38
N ILE A 110 -5.35 -8.72 -36.30
CA ILE A 110 -5.36 -7.74 -37.39
C ILE A 110 -4.64 -8.28 -38.64
N GLU A 111 -3.48 -8.93 -38.47
CA GLU A 111 -2.72 -9.50 -39.59
C GLU A 111 -3.52 -10.62 -40.29
N LYS A 112 -4.19 -11.48 -39.52
CA LYS A 112 -5.10 -12.50 -40.05
C LYS A 112 -6.29 -11.89 -40.80
N GLU A 113 -6.94 -10.88 -40.23
CA GLU A 113 -8.08 -10.19 -40.85
C GLU A 113 -7.66 -9.47 -42.15
N GLN A 114 -6.47 -8.87 -42.19
CA GLN A 114 -5.89 -8.28 -43.42
C GLN A 114 -5.62 -9.35 -44.49
N LEU A 115 -5.06 -10.51 -44.11
CA LEU A 115 -4.76 -11.60 -45.04
C LEU A 115 -6.06 -12.24 -45.59
N GLU A 116 -7.07 -12.44 -44.75
CA GLU A 116 -8.40 -12.87 -45.18
C GLU A 116 -9.07 -11.84 -46.11
N ALA A 117 -8.95 -10.54 -45.81
CA ALA A 117 -9.48 -9.48 -46.66
C ALA A 117 -8.75 -9.41 -48.02
N ALA A 118 -7.43 -9.59 -48.04
CA ALA A 118 -6.65 -9.66 -49.28
C ALA A 118 -7.03 -10.87 -50.13
N ALA A 119 -7.19 -12.05 -49.53
CA ALA A 119 -7.65 -13.26 -50.23
C ALA A 119 -9.07 -13.08 -50.81
N LYS A 120 -9.98 -12.45 -50.05
CA LYS A 120 -11.34 -12.13 -50.52
C LYS A 120 -11.32 -11.13 -51.69
N ARG A 121 -10.45 -10.10 -51.65
CA ARG A 121 -10.26 -9.16 -52.77
C ARG A 121 -9.76 -9.86 -54.03
N ALA A 122 -8.68 -10.64 -53.94
CA ALA A 122 -8.14 -11.37 -55.08
C ALA A 122 -9.18 -12.33 -55.71
N SER A 123 -9.98 -13.02 -54.89
CA SER A 123 -11.06 -13.87 -55.38
C SER A 123 -12.20 -13.09 -56.07
N LEU A 124 -12.50 -11.87 -55.63
CA LEU A 124 -13.49 -11.00 -56.28
C LEU A 124 -12.94 -10.40 -57.58
N GLU A 125 -11.68 -9.97 -57.60
CA GLU A 125 -10.99 -9.46 -58.79
C GLU A 125 -10.93 -10.53 -59.88
N GLN A 126 -10.60 -11.78 -59.53
CA GLN A 126 -10.64 -12.90 -60.48
C GLN A 126 -12.06 -13.12 -61.06
N LYS A 127 -13.10 -13.15 -60.22
CA LYS A 127 -14.49 -13.32 -60.67
C LYS A 127 -14.95 -12.20 -61.59
N ILE A 128 -14.57 -10.96 -61.27
CA ILE A 128 -14.87 -9.80 -62.13
C ILE A 128 -14.18 -9.96 -63.48
N SER A 129 -12.92 -10.39 -63.53
CA SER A 129 -12.22 -10.65 -64.81
C SER A 129 -12.89 -11.76 -65.62
N GLU A 130 -13.29 -12.86 -64.97
CA GLU A 130 -13.99 -13.99 -65.62
C GLU A 130 -15.36 -13.58 -66.18
N GLU A 131 -16.15 -12.79 -65.42
CA GLU A 131 -17.44 -12.25 -65.86
C GLU A 131 -17.27 -11.19 -66.96
N GLU A 132 -16.26 -10.32 -66.88
CA GLU A 132 -15.95 -9.34 -67.93
C GLU A 132 -15.57 -10.00 -69.26
N ASP A 133 -14.76 -11.06 -69.23
CA ASP A 133 -14.33 -11.76 -70.45
C ASP A 133 -15.50 -12.54 -71.07
N ALA A 134 -16.31 -13.23 -70.26
CA ALA A 134 -17.55 -13.85 -70.73
C ALA A 134 -18.54 -12.81 -71.32
N TRP A 135 -18.63 -11.62 -70.72
CA TRP A 135 -19.44 -10.52 -71.26
C TRP A 135 -18.88 -9.98 -72.58
N LYS A 136 -17.56 -9.84 -72.74
CA LYS A 136 -16.91 -9.42 -73.99
C LYS A 136 -17.22 -10.40 -75.13
N GLU A 137 -17.08 -11.70 -74.89
CA GLU A 137 -17.40 -12.75 -75.87
C GLU A 137 -18.89 -12.71 -76.26
N LEU A 138 -19.80 -12.64 -75.28
CA LEU A 138 -21.24 -12.58 -75.52
C LEU A 138 -21.60 -11.31 -76.31
N ASN A 139 -21.08 -10.15 -75.91
CA ASN A 139 -21.31 -8.87 -76.59
C ASN A 139 -20.77 -8.90 -78.03
N GLN A 140 -19.59 -9.48 -78.27
CA GLN A 140 -19.06 -9.63 -79.64
C GLN A 140 -19.98 -10.51 -80.51
N SER A 141 -20.39 -11.68 -80.00
CA SER A 141 -21.31 -12.57 -80.74
C SER A 141 -22.67 -11.92 -81.04
N PHE A 142 -23.13 -11.05 -80.14
CA PHE A 142 -24.38 -10.30 -80.30
C PHE A 142 -24.24 -9.16 -81.32
N VAL A 143 -23.11 -8.46 -81.37
CA VAL A 143 -22.79 -7.48 -82.42
C VAL A 143 -22.73 -8.17 -83.79
N GLU A 144 -22.04 -9.31 -83.91
CA GLU A 144 -22.00 -10.08 -85.17
C GLU A 144 -23.39 -10.53 -85.64
N LEU A 145 -24.27 -10.91 -84.70
CA LEU A 145 -25.66 -11.23 -84.99
C LEU A 145 -26.46 -10.00 -85.45
N LYS A 146 -26.30 -8.85 -84.80
CA LYS A 146 -26.91 -7.58 -85.23
C LYS A 146 -26.49 -7.19 -86.63
N THR A 147 -25.19 -7.19 -86.93
CA THR A 147 -24.67 -6.88 -88.27
C THR A 147 -25.27 -7.81 -89.32
N ARG A 148 -25.36 -9.12 -89.03
CA ARG A 148 -25.96 -10.11 -89.94
C ARG A 148 -27.45 -9.85 -90.20
N ILE A 149 -28.23 -9.51 -89.18
CA ILE A 149 -29.66 -9.22 -89.31
C ILE A 149 -29.87 -7.88 -90.05
N ALA A 150 -29.10 -6.84 -89.71
CA ALA A 150 -29.20 -5.52 -90.33
C ALA A 150 -28.93 -5.58 -91.85
N LEU A 151 -27.90 -6.31 -92.28
CA LEU A 151 -27.60 -6.55 -93.71
C LEU A 151 -28.68 -7.37 -94.46
N GLN A 152 -29.54 -8.09 -93.74
CA GLN A 152 -30.66 -8.83 -94.31
C GLN A 152 -31.97 -8.03 -94.30
N SER A 153 -32.08 -7.00 -93.44
CA SER A 153 -33.22 -6.12 -93.35
C SER A 153 -33.30 -5.12 -94.52
N VAL A 154 -34.51 -4.66 -94.79
CA VAL A 154 -34.83 -3.69 -95.85
C VAL A 154 -35.13 -2.35 -95.19
N ASN A 155 -34.55 -1.28 -95.70
CA ASN A 155 -34.78 0.07 -95.22
C ASN A 155 -36.21 0.51 -95.57
N THR A 156 -36.97 0.95 -94.57
CA THR A 156 -38.37 1.40 -94.72
C THR A 156 -38.52 2.58 -95.69
N ASP A 157 -37.50 3.44 -95.79
CA ASP A 157 -37.60 4.69 -96.55
C ASP A 157 -37.14 4.55 -98.01
N SER A 158 -36.22 3.62 -98.31
CA SER A 158 -35.74 3.35 -99.69
C SER A 158 -36.32 2.08 -100.32
N GLY A 159 -36.82 1.13 -99.52
CA GLY A 159 -37.25 -0.19 -99.99
C GLY A 159 -36.10 -1.13 -100.41
N GLU A 160 -34.84 -0.70 -100.26
CA GLU A 160 -33.65 -1.49 -100.58
C GLU A 160 -32.98 -2.05 -99.31
N ARG A 161 -32.09 -3.04 -99.46
CA ARG A 161 -31.34 -3.57 -98.31
C ARG A 161 -30.26 -2.58 -97.87
N TYR A 162 -30.03 -2.48 -96.57
CA TYR A 162 -28.96 -1.64 -96.04
C TYR A 162 -27.58 -2.05 -96.59
N THR A 163 -26.81 -1.06 -97.00
CA THR A 163 -25.41 -1.21 -97.36
C THR A 163 -24.55 -1.44 -96.11
N LYS A 164 -23.34 -1.98 -96.29
CA LYS A 164 -22.45 -2.24 -95.16
C LYS A 164 -22.06 -0.97 -94.40
N GLU A 165 -21.82 0.12 -95.12
CA GLU A 165 -21.44 1.42 -94.54
C GLU A 165 -22.57 2.01 -93.67
N GLU A 166 -23.82 1.90 -94.11
CA GLU A 166 -24.99 2.32 -93.31
C GLU A 166 -25.16 1.49 -92.04
N VAL A 167 -24.95 0.17 -92.12
CA VAL A 167 -25.01 -0.72 -90.94
C VAL A 167 -23.90 -0.40 -89.95
N ASP A 168 -22.66 -0.20 -90.43
CA ASP A 168 -21.52 0.13 -89.57
C ASP A 168 -21.72 1.50 -88.88
N GLU A 169 -22.29 2.50 -89.56
CA GLU A 169 -22.62 3.80 -88.94
C GLU A 169 -23.81 3.73 -87.96
N LEU A 170 -24.83 2.92 -88.22
CA LEU A 170 -25.92 2.67 -87.27
C LEU A 170 -25.40 1.99 -85.99
N LEU A 171 -24.55 0.97 -86.11
CA LEU A 171 -23.91 0.30 -84.98
C LEU A 171 -22.99 1.25 -84.20
N ARG A 172 -22.22 2.09 -84.88
CA ARG A 172 -21.39 3.13 -84.24
C ARG A 172 -22.23 4.12 -83.42
N ARG A 173 -23.37 4.56 -83.97
CA ARG A 173 -24.30 5.46 -83.26
C ARG A 173 -25.00 4.77 -82.08
N GLU A 174 -25.33 3.48 -82.18
CA GLU A 174 -25.84 2.70 -81.05
C GLU A 174 -24.79 2.58 -79.93
N GLU A 175 -23.54 2.28 -80.27
CA GLU A 175 -22.42 2.18 -79.31
C GLU A 175 -22.16 3.50 -78.57
N GLU A 176 -22.19 4.64 -79.27
CA GLU A 176 -22.10 5.97 -78.67
C GLU A 176 -23.26 6.25 -77.71
N MET A 177 -24.49 5.89 -78.09
CA MET A 177 -25.66 6.02 -77.23
C MET A 177 -25.60 5.10 -76.00
N ARG A 178 -25.07 3.88 -76.14
CA ARG A 178 -24.86 2.96 -75.03
C ARG A 178 -23.84 3.52 -74.02
N LYS A 179 -22.69 4.00 -74.49
CA LYS A 179 -21.66 4.62 -73.63
C LYS A 179 -22.20 5.83 -72.88
N ASN A 180 -22.95 6.70 -73.55
CA ASN A 180 -23.61 7.84 -72.91
C ASN A 180 -24.61 7.41 -71.83
N LEU A 181 -25.32 6.29 -72.02
CA LEU A 181 -26.23 5.73 -71.03
C LEU A 181 -25.48 5.12 -69.82
N GLU A 182 -24.41 4.37 -70.08
CA GLU A 182 -23.53 3.79 -69.04
C GLU A 182 -22.87 4.90 -68.19
N ASP A 183 -22.33 5.96 -68.81
CA ASP A 183 -21.79 7.12 -68.11
C ASP A 183 -22.85 7.84 -67.27
N SER A 184 -24.07 7.99 -67.79
CA SER A 184 -25.19 8.60 -67.05
C SER A 184 -25.60 7.75 -65.83
N GLN A 185 -25.68 6.43 -65.99
CA GLN A 185 -25.95 5.50 -64.89
C GLN A 185 -24.83 5.53 -63.84
N LEU A 186 -23.56 5.53 -64.27
CA LEU A 186 -22.40 5.61 -63.38
C LEU A 186 -22.39 6.94 -62.60
N GLN A 187 -22.71 8.06 -63.25
CA GLN A 187 -22.88 9.36 -62.58
C GLN A 187 -24.05 9.35 -61.59
N SER A 188 -25.16 8.70 -61.91
CA SER A 188 -26.31 8.54 -61.01
C SER A 188 -25.95 7.74 -59.76
N ILE A 189 -25.26 6.60 -59.93
CA ILE A 189 -24.77 5.77 -58.82
C ILE A 189 -23.79 6.54 -57.94
N ARG A 190 -22.82 7.27 -58.54
CA ARG A 190 -21.88 8.12 -57.79
C ARG A 190 -22.59 9.22 -57.00
N LYS A 191 -23.57 9.90 -57.59
CA LYS A 191 -24.38 10.92 -56.90
C LYS A 191 -25.23 10.32 -55.78
N LYS A 192 -25.76 9.10 -55.94
CA LYS A 192 -26.50 8.40 -54.89
C LYS A 192 -25.61 8.03 -53.70
N ARG A 193 -24.41 7.48 -53.93
CA ARG A 193 -23.43 7.22 -52.86
C ARG A 193 -23.02 8.50 -52.14
N LEU A 194 -22.69 9.56 -52.88
CA LEU A 194 -22.34 10.85 -52.28
C LEU A 194 -23.50 11.41 -51.43
N LEU A 195 -24.75 11.22 -51.85
CA LEU A 195 -25.92 11.60 -51.07
C LEU A 195 -26.09 10.74 -49.80
N GLU A 196 -25.80 9.44 -49.87
CA GLU A 196 -25.80 8.53 -48.71
C GLU A 196 -24.69 8.93 -47.72
N GLU A 197 -23.46 9.16 -48.18
CA GLU A 197 -22.33 9.67 -47.40
C GLU A 197 -22.66 11.00 -46.72
N LEU A 198 -23.21 11.97 -47.46
CA LEU A 198 -23.64 13.27 -46.92
C LEU A 198 -24.85 13.16 -45.98
N MET A 199 -25.71 12.15 -46.14
CA MET A 199 -26.82 11.89 -45.21
C MET A 199 -26.30 11.32 -43.89
N ASP A 200 -25.32 10.42 -43.92
CA ASP A 200 -24.71 9.87 -42.71
C ASP A 200 -23.79 10.88 -42.01
N GLU A 201 -23.02 11.68 -42.76
CA GLU A 201 -22.31 12.85 -42.21
C GLU A 201 -23.29 13.85 -41.57
N LYS A 202 -24.43 14.11 -42.22
CA LYS A 202 -25.48 14.97 -41.65
C LYS A 202 -26.13 14.37 -40.40
N LYS A 203 -26.35 13.05 -40.30
CA LYS A 203 -26.81 12.42 -39.05
C LYS A 203 -25.79 12.65 -37.94
N ASN A 204 -24.52 12.33 -38.19
CA ASN A 204 -23.42 12.53 -37.24
C ASN A 204 -23.29 14.00 -36.78
N LEU A 205 -23.63 14.97 -37.65
CA LEU A 205 -23.62 16.40 -37.33
C LEU A 205 -24.90 16.91 -36.62
N VAL A 206 -26.06 16.28 -36.85
CA VAL A 206 -27.36 16.69 -36.29
C VAL A 206 -27.66 15.99 -34.96
N GLU A 207 -27.30 14.71 -34.84
CA GLU A 207 -27.37 13.93 -33.61
C GLU A 207 -26.12 14.18 -32.73
N GLY A 208 -25.02 14.65 -33.34
CA GLY A 208 -23.74 14.84 -32.68
C GLY A 208 -23.03 13.51 -32.41
N PRO A 209 -21.79 13.54 -31.87
CA PRO A 209 -21.04 12.33 -31.53
C PRO A 209 -21.54 11.66 -30.23
N LEU A 210 -22.76 11.95 -29.78
CA LEU A 210 -23.30 11.50 -28.51
C LEU A 210 -24.60 10.76 -28.73
N ASP A 211 -24.53 9.42 -28.77
CA ASP A 211 -25.71 8.57 -28.73
C ASP A 211 -26.56 8.97 -27.51
N PHE A 212 -27.85 9.22 -27.74
CA PHE A 212 -28.79 9.57 -26.67
C PHE A 212 -28.81 8.51 -25.56
N GLY A 213 -28.55 7.24 -25.89
CA GLY A 213 -28.36 6.17 -24.90
C GLY A 213 -27.12 6.37 -24.03
N GLU A 214 -25.97 6.74 -24.62
CA GLU A 214 -24.75 7.06 -23.87
C GLU A 214 -24.93 8.31 -22.99
N PHE A 215 -25.67 9.32 -23.47
CA PHE A 215 -26.02 10.50 -22.67
C PHE A 215 -26.92 10.14 -21.48
N GLU A 216 -27.93 9.29 -21.66
CA GLU A 216 -28.83 8.83 -20.59
C GLU A 216 -28.08 7.97 -19.56
N ILE A 217 -27.16 7.10 -20.01
CA ILE A 217 -26.25 6.34 -19.15
C ILE A 217 -25.34 7.29 -18.35
N MET A 218 -24.77 8.32 -18.98
CA MET A 218 -23.91 9.31 -18.32
C MET A 218 -24.69 10.13 -17.29
N CYS A 219 -25.93 10.53 -17.59
CA CYS A 219 -26.82 11.22 -16.65
C CYS A 219 -27.11 10.34 -15.43
N THR A 220 -27.53 9.09 -15.66
CA THR A 220 -27.82 8.10 -14.60
C THR A 220 -26.58 7.82 -13.73
N GLY A 221 -25.41 7.66 -14.35
CA GLY A 221 -24.14 7.49 -13.65
C GLY A 221 -23.78 8.70 -12.79
N THR A 222 -24.06 9.92 -13.29
CA THR A 222 -23.83 11.17 -12.55
C THR A 222 -24.78 11.30 -11.36
N GLU A 223 -26.06 10.98 -11.51
CA GLU A 223 -27.04 10.98 -10.42
C GLU A 223 -26.70 9.96 -9.32
N ASN A 224 -26.32 8.73 -9.70
CA ASN A 224 -25.84 7.71 -8.77
C ASN A 224 -24.59 8.19 -8.00
N ASN A 225 -23.62 8.79 -8.69
CA ASN A 225 -22.41 9.35 -8.04
C ASN A 225 -22.76 10.48 -7.07
N ILE A 226 -23.75 11.33 -7.38
CA ILE A 226 -24.23 12.38 -6.47
C ILE A 226 -24.84 11.78 -5.21
N GLU A 227 -25.66 10.73 -5.33
CA GLU A 227 -26.26 10.08 -4.16
C GLU A 227 -25.23 9.34 -3.30
N VAL A 228 -24.22 8.69 -3.90
CA VAL A 228 -23.08 8.10 -3.18
C VAL A 228 -22.28 9.17 -2.42
N VAL A 229 -21.97 10.31 -3.05
CA VAL A 229 -21.29 11.43 -2.39
C VAL A 229 -22.12 11.99 -1.22
N LYS A 230 -23.45 12.03 -1.37
CA LYS A 230 -24.39 12.45 -0.32
C LYS A 230 -24.42 11.45 0.86
N GLN A 231 -24.42 10.15 0.60
CA GLN A 231 -24.31 9.12 1.63
C GLN A 231 -22.97 9.21 2.39
N LEU A 232 -21.84 9.29 1.67
CA LEU A 232 -20.51 9.47 2.29
C LEU A 232 -20.43 10.75 3.13
N LYS A 233 -21.08 11.84 2.71
CA LYS A 233 -21.15 13.10 3.48
C LYS A 233 -21.97 12.94 4.77
N GLU A 234 -23.04 12.16 4.76
CA GLU A 234 -23.84 11.81 5.95
C GLU A 234 -23.03 10.91 6.90
N GLU A 235 -22.30 9.93 6.38
CA GLU A 235 -21.38 9.09 7.16
C GLU A 235 -20.28 9.91 7.83
N VAL A 236 -19.57 10.76 7.09
CA VAL A 236 -18.54 11.67 7.64
C VAL A 236 -19.13 12.55 8.74
N LYS A 237 -20.33 13.11 8.56
CA LYS A 237 -21.04 13.89 9.58
C LYS A 237 -21.35 13.05 10.84
N ASN A 238 -21.69 11.78 10.68
CA ASN A 238 -21.91 10.85 11.79
C ASN A 238 -20.60 10.44 12.49
N TYR A 239 -19.49 10.27 11.76
CA TYR A 239 -18.17 10.07 12.35
C TYR A 239 -17.68 11.30 13.13
N VAL A 240 -17.91 12.52 12.63
CA VAL A 240 -17.59 13.77 13.35
C VAL A 240 -18.38 13.87 14.67
N LYS A 241 -19.68 13.50 14.68
CA LYS A 241 -20.45 13.40 15.94
C LYS A 241 -19.83 12.40 16.92
N LYS A 242 -19.59 11.16 16.46
CA LYS A 242 -18.95 10.11 17.29
C LYS A 242 -17.60 10.56 17.85
N ALA A 243 -16.77 11.25 17.05
CA ALA A 243 -15.51 11.80 17.49
C ALA A 243 -15.69 12.89 18.57
N SER A 244 -16.68 13.77 18.44
CA SER A 244 -17.05 14.76 19.46
C SER A 244 -17.48 14.09 20.78
N ASP A 245 -18.29 13.03 20.71
CA ASP A 245 -18.73 12.27 21.88
C ASP A 245 -17.55 11.55 22.58
N VAL A 246 -16.60 11.01 21.81
CA VAL A 246 -15.34 10.47 22.34
C VAL A 246 -14.49 11.56 23.00
N VAL A 247 -14.36 12.75 22.40
CA VAL A 247 -13.65 13.89 23.02
C VAL A 247 -14.33 14.33 24.32
N ASN A 248 -15.66 14.39 24.36
CA ASN A 248 -16.42 14.73 25.56
C ASN A 248 -16.23 13.69 26.68
N THR A 249 -16.31 12.40 26.36
CA THR A 249 -16.07 11.33 27.34
C THR A 249 -14.63 11.30 27.84
N LEU A 250 -13.63 11.50 26.97
CA LEU A 250 -12.22 11.67 27.36
C LEU A 250 -12.01 12.89 28.26
N ASN A 251 -12.68 14.01 28.00
CA ASN A 251 -12.61 15.20 28.86
C ASN A 251 -13.24 14.93 30.25
N HIS A 252 -14.38 14.24 30.31
CA HIS A 252 -14.97 13.80 31.59
C HIS A 252 -14.07 12.80 32.34
N MET A 253 -13.39 11.88 31.64
CA MET A 253 -12.39 11.00 32.24
C MET A 253 -11.20 11.79 32.80
N LYS A 254 -10.68 12.77 32.06
CA LYS A 254 -9.61 13.67 32.52
C LYS A 254 -10.03 14.44 33.78
N GLN A 255 -11.26 14.99 33.82
CA GLN A 255 -11.80 15.66 35.00
C GLN A 255 -11.92 14.70 36.21
N LYS A 256 -12.38 13.47 36.00
CA LYS A 256 -12.45 12.45 37.05
C LYS A 256 -11.06 12.07 37.58
N ILE A 257 -10.09 11.84 36.69
CA ILE A 257 -8.69 11.55 37.07
C ILE A 257 -8.11 12.69 37.89
N HIS A 258 -8.29 13.94 37.44
CA HIS A 258 -7.82 15.11 38.18
C HIS A 258 -8.47 15.19 39.58
N SER A 259 -9.78 14.99 39.69
CA SER A 259 -10.47 14.96 40.99
C SER A 259 -9.95 13.85 41.91
N VAL A 260 -9.65 12.66 41.38
CA VAL A 260 -9.05 11.56 42.15
C VAL A 260 -7.62 11.88 42.57
N GLN A 261 -6.82 12.53 41.72
CA GLN A 261 -5.48 13.01 42.06
C GLN A 261 -5.51 14.04 43.19
N THR A 262 -6.39 15.05 43.12
CA THR A 262 -6.57 16.03 44.19
C THR A 262 -6.98 15.38 45.51
N ARG A 263 -7.92 14.41 45.46
CA ARG A 263 -8.32 13.62 46.65
C ARG A 263 -7.18 12.78 47.21
N LYS A 264 -6.31 12.21 46.36
CA LYS A 264 -5.13 11.47 46.79
C LYS A 264 -4.16 12.39 47.54
N VAL A 265 -3.83 13.56 46.99
CA VAL A 265 -2.94 14.54 47.64
C VAL A 265 -3.50 14.95 49.00
N ALA A 266 -4.78 15.34 49.06
CA ALA A 266 -5.44 15.70 50.31
C ALA A 266 -5.58 14.54 51.33
N ALA A 267 -5.50 13.28 50.88
CA ALA A 267 -5.44 12.12 51.77
C ALA A 267 -4.01 11.90 52.30
N GLN A 268 -2.98 12.07 51.45
CA GLN A 268 -1.58 11.98 51.86
C GLN A 268 -1.19 13.09 52.84
N GLU A 269 -1.70 14.31 52.66
CA GLU A 269 -1.54 15.42 53.62
C GLU A 269 -2.13 15.08 55.00
N LYS A 270 -3.29 14.41 55.04
CA LYS A 270 -3.91 13.94 56.28
C LYS A 270 -3.16 12.76 56.91
N GLU A 271 -2.64 11.85 56.10
CA GLU A 271 -1.81 10.73 56.53
C GLU A 271 -0.53 11.26 57.22
N MET A 272 0.17 12.21 56.58
CA MET A 272 1.34 12.88 57.17
C MET A 272 0.99 13.62 58.47
N ALA A 273 -0.12 14.37 58.53
CA ALA A 273 -0.52 15.06 59.75
C ALA A 273 -0.82 14.09 60.92
N LEU A 274 -1.44 12.94 60.63
CA LEU A 274 -1.69 11.88 61.61
C LEU A 274 -0.40 11.16 62.02
N GLU A 275 0.56 10.97 61.11
CA GLU A 275 1.89 10.47 61.45
C GLU A 275 2.64 11.45 62.38
N GLU A 276 2.60 12.76 62.10
CA GLU A 276 3.18 13.80 62.94
C GLU A 276 2.58 13.76 64.36
N GLU A 277 1.24 13.83 64.47
CA GLU A 277 0.50 13.73 65.75
C GLU A 277 0.85 12.44 66.52
N LEU A 278 0.94 11.31 65.81
CA LEU A 278 1.30 10.02 66.40
C LEU A 278 2.77 9.95 66.83
N THR A 279 3.70 10.65 66.15
CA THR A 279 5.08 10.80 66.64
C THR A 279 5.17 11.74 67.84
N GLU A 280 4.30 12.74 67.95
CA GLU A 280 4.21 13.63 69.11
C GLU A 280 3.68 12.86 70.33
N MET A 281 2.53 12.19 70.23
CA MET A 281 2.02 11.32 71.30
C MET A 281 3.03 10.23 71.73
N ARG A 282 3.83 9.68 70.80
CA ARG A 282 4.92 8.74 71.14
C ARG A 282 6.04 9.40 71.96
N LYS A 283 6.38 10.66 71.68
CA LYS A 283 7.37 11.44 72.46
C LYS A 283 6.82 11.77 73.84
N GLU A 284 5.57 12.22 73.93
CA GLU A 284 4.89 12.52 75.19
C GLU A 284 4.82 11.27 76.09
N LEU A 285 4.34 10.14 75.56
CA LEU A 285 4.28 8.87 76.29
C LEU A 285 5.68 8.40 76.74
N PHE A 286 6.73 8.66 75.97
CA PHE A 286 8.11 8.36 76.38
C PHE A 286 8.57 9.27 77.53
N GLN A 287 8.27 10.57 77.46
CA GLN A 287 8.57 11.51 78.55
C GLN A 287 7.80 11.15 79.84
N GLU A 288 6.51 10.81 79.74
CA GLU A 288 5.69 10.39 80.87
C GLU A 288 6.20 9.08 81.48
N LYS A 289 6.55 8.09 80.66
CA LYS A 289 7.20 6.85 81.13
C LYS A 289 8.54 7.12 81.83
N MET A 290 9.36 8.04 81.33
CA MET A 290 10.59 8.45 81.99
C MET A 290 10.30 9.15 83.32
N MET A 291 9.31 10.06 83.38
CA MET A 291 8.90 10.69 84.63
C MET A 291 8.39 9.65 85.64
N TYR A 292 7.49 8.74 85.23
CA TYR A 292 7.00 7.65 86.08
C TYR A 292 8.15 6.79 86.61
N ALA A 293 9.10 6.39 85.77
CA ALA A 293 10.27 5.63 86.20
C ALA A 293 11.11 6.39 87.25
N THR A 294 11.36 7.69 87.05
CA THR A 294 12.09 8.50 88.05
C THR A 294 11.30 8.72 89.33
N MET A 295 9.97 8.80 89.28
CA MET A 295 9.12 8.90 90.46
C MET A 295 9.03 7.57 91.22
N ASN A 296 8.97 6.44 90.51
CA ASN A 296 9.02 5.12 91.13
C ASN A 296 10.38 4.90 91.82
N GLN A 297 11.50 5.22 91.17
CA GLN A 297 12.83 5.17 91.80
C GLN A 297 12.90 6.06 93.06
N LYS A 298 12.36 7.29 93.01
CA LYS A 298 12.27 8.17 94.19
C LYS A 298 11.38 7.59 95.29
N ASN A 299 10.28 6.92 94.93
CA ASN A 299 9.38 6.28 95.87
C ASN A 299 10.05 5.09 96.57
N GLU A 300 10.77 4.24 95.82
CA GLU A 300 11.61 3.17 96.36
C GLU A 300 12.70 3.72 97.29
N GLU A 301 13.41 4.78 96.90
CA GLU A 301 14.38 5.47 97.76
C GLU A 301 13.74 6.02 99.05
N LEU A 302 12.51 6.56 98.97
CA LEU A 302 11.77 7.07 100.11
C LEU A 302 11.25 5.94 101.01
N GLN A 303 10.82 4.81 100.45
CA GLN A 303 10.45 3.62 101.21
C GLN A 303 11.66 3.04 101.94
N HIS A 304 12.81 2.91 101.28
CA HIS A 304 14.07 2.50 101.93
C HIS A 304 14.44 3.45 103.08
N LYS A 305 14.34 4.77 102.88
CA LYS A 305 14.55 5.77 103.95
C LYS A 305 13.51 5.67 105.07
N SER A 306 12.25 5.34 104.76
CA SER A 306 11.16 5.19 105.73
C SER A 306 11.34 3.95 106.61
N ILE A 307 11.67 2.80 106.02
CA ILE A 307 12.00 1.55 106.72
C ILE A 307 13.20 1.78 107.65
N LEU A 308 14.22 2.50 107.17
CA LEU A 308 15.39 2.86 107.97
C LEU A 308 15.02 3.72 109.19
N LEU A 309 14.15 4.72 109.03
CA LEU A 309 13.70 5.60 110.11
C LEU A 309 12.91 4.86 111.21
N GLN A 310 12.34 3.69 110.92
CA GLN A 310 11.67 2.84 111.93
C GLN A 310 12.67 2.12 112.86
N HIS A 311 13.96 2.09 112.52
CA HIS A 311 15.00 1.38 113.29
C HIS A 311 16.17 2.31 113.66
N PRO A 312 16.17 2.92 114.87
CA PRO A 312 17.12 3.98 115.24
C PRO A 312 18.61 3.63 115.07
N LYS A 313 19.01 2.37 115.33
CA LYS A 313 20.40 1.91 115.14
C LYS A 313 20.82 1.88 113.67
N LEU A 314 19.89 1.51 112.78
CA LEU A 314 20.12 1.45 111.34
C LEU A 314 20.32 2.86 110.73
N VAL A 315 19.70 3.88 111.32
CA VAL A 315 19.90 5.29 110.93
C VAL A 315 21.34 5.75 111.17
N GLU A 316 21.99 5.25 112.23
CA GLU A 316 23.37 5.60 112.57
C GLU A 316 24.36 4.91 111.62
N ASP A 317 24.19 3.60 111.39
CA ASP A 317 24.96 2.84 110.39
C ASP A 317 24.82 3.43 108.97
N TYR A 318 23.61 3.84 108.57
CA TYR A 318 23.37 4.42 107.25
C TYR A 318 23.95 5.83 107.09
N LYS A 319 24.04 6.62 108.17
CA LYS A 319 24.79 7.89 108.15
C LYS A 319 26.27 7.65 107.90
N ASN A 320 26.86 6.69 108.61
CA ASN A 320 28.25 6.29 108.42
C ASN A 320 28.50 5.78 106.99
N LEU A 321 27.58 4.97 106.45
CA LEU A 321 27.63 4.48 105.07
C LEU A 321 27.44 5.60 104.03
N ILE A 322 26.64 6.64 104.32
CA ILE A 322 26.55 7.84 103.47
C ILE A 322 27.89 8.58 103.47
N THR A 323 28.49 8.84 104.63
CA THR A 323 29.77 9.55 104.69
C THR A 323 30.88 8.79 103.98
N GLU A 324 30.98 7.47 104.19
CA GLU A 324 31.93 6.59 103.49
C GLU A 324 31.67 6.58 101.98
N LYS A 325 30.40 6.54 101.53
CA LYS A 325 30.04 6.62 100.10
C LYS A 325 30.31 7.99 99.49
N GLU A 326 30.21 9.08 100.24
CA GLU A 326 30.60 10.42 99.79
C GLU A 326 32.11 10.60 99.72
N GLU A 327 32.85 10.04 100.68
CA GLU A 327 34.31 9.99 100.67
C GLU A 327 34.80 9.15 99.49
N GLY A 328 34.30 7.93 99.31
CA GLY A 328 34.58 7.10 98.14
C GLY A 328 34.18 7.77 96.81
N LYS A 329 33.11 8.58 96.76
CA LYS A 329 32.81 9.42 95.58
C LYS A 329 33.83 10.53 95.36
N LYS A 330 34.28 11.22 96.41
CA LYS A 330 35.33 12.25 96.32
C LYS A 330 36.65 11.63 95.85
N GLU A 331 37.01 10.46 96.37
CA GLU A 331 38.16 9.67 95.94
C GLU A 331 38.03 9.22 94.48
N LEU A 332 36.87 8.74 94.03
CA LEU A 332 36.65 8.31 92.65
C LEU A 332 36.67 9.51 91.68
N VAL A 333 36.20 10.69 92.09
CA VAL A 333 36.34 11.95 91.34
C VAL A 333 37.80 12.40 91.30
N ALA A 334 38.52 12.32 92.42
CA ALA A 334 39.95 12.61 92.49
C ALA A 334 40.74 11.65 91.58
N LEU A 335 40.47 10.35 91.64
CA LEU A 335 41.08 9.30 90.83
C LEU A 335 40.74 9.45 89.34
N LYS A 336 39.51 9.88 88.98
CA LYS A 336 39.17 10.25 87.60
C LYS A 336 39.90 11.52 87.14
N SER A 337 40.18 12.45 88.04
CA SER A 337 40.94 13.67 87.70
C SER A 337 42.43 13.39 87.55
N THR A 338 43.03 12.58 88.43
CA THR A 338 44.42 12.12 88.32
C THR A 338 44.59 11.19 87.12
N TYR A 339 43.66 10.27 86.85
CA TYR A 339 43.66 9.45 85.63
C TYR A 339 43.57 10.31 84.37
N LYS A 340 42.71 11.35 84.34
CA LYS A 340 42.69 12.33 83.23
C LYS A 340 43.97 13.15 83.12
N ALA A 341 44.65 13.44 84.23
CA ALA A 341 45.94 14.13 84.24
C ALA A 341 47.07 13.23 83.72
N VAL A 342 47.15 11.98 84.18
CA VAL A 342 48.10 10.96 83.70
C VAL A 342 47.86 10.66 82.22
N MET A 343 46.61 10.46 81.78
CA MET A 343 46.28 10.31 80.36
C MET A 343 46.68 11.54 79.53
N LYS A 344 46.60 12.77 80.07
CA LYS A 344 47.12 13.98 79.41
C LYS A 344 48.66 14.04 79.36
N ILE A 345 49.36 13.43 80.32
CA ILE A 345 50.84 13.32 80.32
C ILE A 345 51.27 12.26 79.31
N VAL A 346 50.67 11.06 79.33
CA VAL A 346 50.89 10.00 78.33
C VAL A 346 50.57 10.49 76.91
N SER A 347 49.51 11.29 76.73
CA SER A 347 49.18 11.93 75.45
C SER A 347 50.13 13.07 75.03
N LYS A 348 50.98 13.57 75.93
CA LYS A 348 52.05 14.55 75.63
C LYS A 348 53.38 13.85 75.33
N ASP A 349 53.72 12.79 76.05
CA ASP A 349 54.96 12.04 75.83
C ASP A 349 54.85 11.12 74.59
N GLY A 350 53.65 10.62 74.27
CA GLY A 350 53.33 10.01 72.97
C GLY A 350 53.39 10.98 71.77
N LYS A 351 53.56 12.30 72.00
CA LYS A 351 53.84 13.32 70.97
C LYS A 351 55.29 13.81 70.96
N LYS A 352 56.18 13.18 71.73
CA LYS A 352 57.63 13.43 71.71
C LYS A 352 58.46 12.23 71.23
N SER A 353 57.84 11.07 71.09
CA SER A 353 58.46 9.83 70.59
C SER A 353 58.15 9.52 69.11
N HIS A 354 57.28 10.31 68.47
CA HIS A 354 57.17 10.39 67.02
C HIS A 354 57.42 11.82 66.55
N SER A 355 58.39 11.89 65.64
CA SER A 355 58.86 13.04 64.86
C SER A 355 57.76 13.90 64.24
#